data_AF-A0A7C1A233-F1
#
_entry.id   AF-A0A7C1A233-F1
#
_cell.length_a   1.000
_cell.length_b   1.000
_cell.length_c   1.000
_cell.angle_alpha   90.00
_cell.angle_beta   90.00
_cell.angle_gamma   90.00
#
_symmetry.space_group_name_H-M   'P 1'
#
loop_
_entity.id
_entity.type
_entity.pdbx_description
1 polymer ?
#
loop_
_entity_poly.entity_id
_entity_poly.type
_entity_poly.pdbx_seq_one_letter_code
_entity_poly.pdbx_strand_id
1 'polypeptide(L)'
;MDRYICVHGHFYQPPRENPWLEEIELQEEAYPYHDWNEKITAECYAPNAASRILNKEGRIVDITNIYSKISFDFGPTLLSWLDRHKPDIYEAILEADRLSMKRFSGHGSAMAQAYNHMI
;
A
#
# COMPACT_ATOMS: atom_id res chain seq x y z
N MET A 1 1.90 -23.76 23.85
CA MET A 1 2.85 -23.70 22.73
C MET A 1 2.40 -22.53 21.87
N ASP A 2 3.25 -21.52 21.75
CA ASP A 2 2.87 -20.30 21.03
C ASP A 2 2.87 -20.56 19.52
N ARG A 3 1.86 -20.03 18.83
CA ARG A 3 1.73 -20.10 17.38
C ARG A 3 1.95 -18.72 16.79
N TYR A 4 2.75 -18.64 15.74
CA TYR A 4 3.10 -17.38 15.07
C TYR A 4 2.65 -17.43 13.62
N ILE A 5 2.23 -16.28 13.10
CA ILE A 5 1.89 -16.06 11.68
C ILE A 5 2.72 -14.88 11.20
N CYS A 6 3.34 -15.02 10.04
CA CYS A 6 4.06 -13.95 9.35
C CYS A 6 3.36 -13.69 8.01
N VAL A 7 3.11 -12.41 7.71
CA VAL A 7 2.56 -11.94 6.45
C VAL A 7 3.50 -10.86 5.93
N HIS A 8 3.83 -10.94 4.65
CA HIS A 8 4.61 -9.93 3.95
C HIS A 8 3.83 -9.44 2.74
N GLY A 9 3.68 -8.12 2.61
CA GLY A 9 3.01 -7.48 1.48
C GLY A 9 4.02 -6.83 0.54
N HIS A 10 4.09 -7.34 -0.70
CA HIS A 10 4.92 -6.76 -1.76
C HIS A 10 4.05 -5.94 -2.71
N PHE A 11 4.30 -4.63 -2.81
CA PHE A 11 3.44 -3.69 -3.53
C PHE A 11 4.21 -2.98 -4.65
N TYR A 12 3.88 -3.30 -5.90
CA TYR A 12 4.54 -2.73 -7.05
C TYR A 12 3.54 -2.42 -8.17
N GLN A 13 3.80 -1.32 -8.89
CA GLN A 13 3.19 -0.99 -10.16
C GLN A 13 4.31 -0.62 -11.14
N PRO A 14 4.38 -1.26 -12.32
CA PRO A 14 5.32 -0.82 -13.35
C PRO A 14 5.04 0.63 -13.77
N PRO A 15 6.07 1.36 -14.23
CA PRO A 15 5.88 2.69 -14.80
C PRO A 15 4.92 2.60 -15.98
N ARG A 16 3.94 3.50 -16.01
CA ARG A 16 2.86 3.58 -17.02
C ARG A 16 2.75 4.97 -17.63
N GLU A 17 3.56 5.90 -17.14
CA GLU A 17 3.62 7.27 -17.59
C GLU A 17 4.10 7.33 -19.03
N ASN A 18 3.43 8.17 -19.83
CA ASN A 18 3.91 8.53 -21.14
C ASN A 18 5.18 9.38 -20.98
N PRO A 19 6.32 9.02 -21.59
CA PRO A 19 7.60 9.67 -21.31
C PRO A 19 7.70 11.12 -21.83
N TRP A 20 6.74 11.59 -22.64
CA TRP A 20 6.65 12.99 -23.04
C TRP A 20 5.73 13.82 -22.16
N LEU A 21 4.73 13.17 -21.55
CA LEU A 21 3.72 13.85 -20.73
C LEU A 21 4.05 13.76 -19.23
N GLU A 22 4.88 12.78 -18.84
CA GLU A 22 5.17 12.41 -17.45
C GLU A 22 3.91 12.06 -16.64
N GLU A 23 2.85 11.68 -17.35
CA GLU A 23 1.53 11.35 -16.84
C GLU A 23 1.03 10.04 -17.42
N ILE A 24 0.21 9.32 -16.64
CA ILE A 24 -0.47 8.12 -17.10
C ILE A 24 -1.65 8.56 -17.96
N GLU A 25 -1.82 7.97 -19.14
CA GLU A 25 -2.99 8.23 -19.99
C GLU A 25 -4.20 7.43 -19.52
N LEU A 26 -5.41 7.83 -19.93
CA LEU A 26 -6.65 7.11 -19.61
C LEU A 26 -6.55 5.64 -20.03
N GLN A 27 -6.89 4.72 -19.12
CA GLN A 27 -6.89 3.28 -19.37
C GLN A 27 -8.31 2.74 -19.22
N GLU A 28 -8.97 2.41 -20.34
CA GLU A 28 -10.38 2.01 -20.35
C GLU A 28 -10.68 0.80 -19.44
N GLU A 29 -9.74 -0.14 -19.30
CA GLU A 29 -9.88 -1.33 -18.44
C GLU A 29 -9.90 -0.99 -16.94
N ALA A 30 -9.47 0.21 -16.57
CA ALA A 30 -9.50 0.71 -15.21
C ALA A 30 -10.83 1.37 -14.82
N TYR A 31 -11.82 1.46 -15.73
CA TYR A 31 -13.13 2.04 -15.43
C TYR A 31 -13.72 1.50 -14.11
N PRO A 32 -14.28 2.36 -13.24
CA PRO A 32 -14.57 3.79 -13.44
C PRO A 32 -13.40 4.74 -13.14
N TYR A 33 -12.21 4.22 -12.85
CA TYR A 33 -11.03 5.03 -12.53
C TYR A 33 -10.30 5.47 -13.79
N HIS A 34 -9.48 6.51 -13.66
CA HIS A 34 -8.70 7.04 -14.77
C HIS A 34 -7.67 6.01 -15.30
N ASP A 35 -7.00 5.31 -14.38
CA ASP A 35 -5.97 4.34 -14.71
C ASP A 35 -5.85 3.25 -13.64
N TRP A 36 -5.00 2.25 -13.91
CA TRP A 36 -4.78 1.12 -13.01
C TRP A 36 -4.17 1.53 -11.66
N ASN A 37 -3.35 2.58 -11.60
CA ASN A 37 -2.80 3.04 -10.32
C ASN A 37 -3.92 3.60 -9.44
N GLU A 38 -4.83 4.40 -10.00
CA GLU A 38 -6.01 4.88 -9.26
C GLU A 38 -6.90 3.74 -8.78
N LYS A 39 -7.25 2.82 -9.68
CA LYS A 39 -8.13 1.68 -9.37
C LYS A 39 -7.57 0.82 -8.24
N ILE A 40 -6.31 0.41 -8.38
CA ILE A 40 -5.69 -0.49 -7.41
C ILE A 40 -5.42 0.27 -6.10
N THR A 41 -5.17 1.58 -6.14
CA THR A 41 -5.10 2.38 -4.90
C THR A 41 -6.43 2.37 -4.16
N ALA A 42 -7.55 2.58 -4.86
CA ALA A 42 -8.87 2.59 -4.25
C ALA A 42 -9.31 1.20 -3.74
N GLU A 43 -8.91 0.13 -4.43
CA GLU A 43 -9.34 -1.24 -4.12
C GLU A 43 -8.38 -2.00 -3.19
N CYS A 44 -7.11 -1.59 -3.09
CA CYS A 44 -6.08 -2.30 -2.33
C CYS A 44 -5.32 -1.39 -1.35
N TYR A 45 -4.60 -0.37 -1.85
CA TYR A 45 -3.65 0.36 -1.00
C TYR A 45 -4.36 1.20 0.08
N ALA A 46 -5.43 1.92 -0.29
CA ALA A 46 -6.22 2.69 0.66
C ALA A 46 -7.00 1.80 1.65
N PRO A 47 -7.68 0.72 1.23
CA PRO A 47 -8.32 -0.21 2.16
C PRO A 47 -7.35 -0.89 3.13
N ASN A 48 -6.10 -1.12 2.75
CA ASN A 48 -5.08 -1.65 3.65
C ASN A 48 -4.66 -0.61 4.72
N ALA A 49 -4.57 0.66 4.34
CA ALA A 49 -4.30 1.75 5.28
C ALA A 49 -5.44 1.98 6.29
N ALA A 50 -6.68 1.59 5.96
CA ALA A 50 -7.86 1.75 6.82
C ALA A 50 -8.77 0.51 6.77
N SER A 51 -8.23 -0.66 7.11
CA SER A 51 -8.91 -1.94 6.99
C SER A 51 -9.93 -2.15 8.10
N ARG A 52 -11.13 -2.59 7.73
CA ARG A 52 -12.25 -2.81 8.66
C ARG A 52 -12.18 -4.23 9.22
N ILE A 53 -12.13 -4.34 10.53
CA ILE A 53 -12.32 -5.63 11.22
C ILE A 53 -13.82 -5.78 11.48
N LEU A 54 -14.39 -6.88 10.99
CA LEU A 54 -15.82 -7.19 11.12
C LEU A 54 -16.04 -8.26 12.18
N ASN A 55 -17.15 -8.17 12.92
CA ASN A 55 -17.62 -9.24 13.79
C ASN A 55 -18.42 -10.31 13.01
N LYS A 56 -18.93 -11.31 13.72
CA LYS A 56 -19.72 -12.42 13.13
C LYS A 56 -21.02 -11.96 12.46
N GLU A 57 -21.56 -10.82 12.88
CA GLU A 57 -22.76 -10.21 12.32
C GLU A 57 -22.45 -9.21 11.18
N GLY A 58 -21.18 -9.11 10.76
CA GLY A 58 -20.75 -8.21 9.68
C GLY A 58 -20.62 -6.74 10.09
N ARG A 59 -20.65 -6.42 11.39
CA ARG A 59 -20.50 -5.05 11.90
C ARG A 59 -19.03 -4.70 12.08
N ILE A 60 -18.67 -3.46 11.73
CA ILE A 60 -17.32 -2.93 11.97
C ILE A 60 -17.10 -2.81 13.48
N VAL A 61 -16.07 -3.48 13.98
CA VAL A 61 -15.66 -3.40 15.40
C VAL A 61 -14.34 -2.67 15.59
N ASP A 62 -13.55 -2.54 14.54
CA ASP A 62 -12.30 -1.77 14.55
C ASP A 62 -11.92 -1.38 13.12
N ILE A 63 -11.11 -0.33 13.00
CA ILE A 63 -10.47 0.08 11.73
C ILE A 63 -8.97 0.19 12.01
N THR A 64 -8.18 -0.56 11.26
CA THR A 64 -6.74 -0.66 11.49
C THR A 64 -5.95 -0.50 10.21
N ASN A 65 -4.81 0.17 10.30
CA ASN A 65 -3.83 0.19 9.24
C ASN A 65 -3.03 -1.11 9.28
N ILE A 66 -3.27 -2.00 8.31
CA ILE A 66 -2.66 -3.34 8.31
C ILE A 66 -1.15 -3.29 8.07
N TYR A 67 -0.64 -2.25 7.39
CA TYR A 67 0.79 -2.06 7.16
C TYR A 67 1.55 -1.97 8.49
N SER A 68 0.91 -1.48 9.56
CA SER A 68 1.50 -1.45 10.91
C SER A 68 1.59 -2.83 11.60
N LYS A 69 1.07 -3.88 10.98
CA LYS A 69 0.91 -5.25 11.53
C LYS A 69 1.65 -6.32 10.74
N ILE A 70 2.12 -6.00 9.53
CA ILE A 70 2.80 -6.91 8.61
C ILE A 70 4.13 -6.30 8.18
N SER A 71 5.06 -7.10 7.66
CA SER A 71 6.17 -6.53 6.89
C SER A 71 5.72 -6.16 5.49
N PHE A 72 6.32 -5.14 4.89
CA PHE A 72 5.95 -4.72 3.55
C PHE A 72 7.10 -4.03 2.83
N ASP A 73 7.04 -4.05 1.50
CA ASP A 73 7.88 -3.20 0.64
C ASP A 73 7.01 -2.58 -0.45
N PHE A 74 7.37 -1.35 -0.84
CA PHE A 74 6.74 -0.65 -1.94
C PHE A 74 7.76 -0.25 -2.98
N GLY A 75 7.39 -0.44 -4.25
CA GLY A 75 8.22 -0.05 -5.38
C GLY A 75 8.33 1.48 -5.48
N PRO A 76 9.48 2.00 -5.90
CA PRO A 76 9.71 3.46 -5.94
C PRO A 76 8.80 4.16 -6.95
N THR A 77 8.44 3.50 -8.05
CA THR A 77 7.48 4.03 -9.04
C THR A 77 6.11 4.24 -8.39
N LEU A 78 5.62 3.25 -7.65
CA LEU A 78 4.35 3.33 -6.95
C LEU A 78 4.38 4.36 -5.81
N LEU A 79 5.44 4.39 -4.99
CA LEU A 79 5.55 5.40 -3.92
C LEU A 79 5.57 6.82 -4.48
N SER A 80 6.33 7.06 -5.55
CA SER A 80 6.39 8.38 -6.19
C SER A 80 5.06 8.79 -6.81
N TRP A 81 4.28 7.82 -7.31
CA TRP A 81 2.94 8.08 -7.80
C TRP A 81 1.97 8.41 -6.65
N LEU A 82 2.02 7.65 -5.55
CA LEU A 82 1.18 7.86 -4.36
C LEU A 82 1.46 9.22 -3.71
N ASP A 83 2.72 9.62 -3.57
CA ASP A 83 3.11 10.93 -3.04
C ASP A 83 2.45 12.08 -3.81
N ARG A 84 2.45 12.00 -5.15
CA ARG A 84 1.85 13.02 -6.02
C ARG A 84 0.31 12.98 -6.05
N HIS A 85 -0.29 11.80 -6.12
CA HIS A 85 -1.71 11.65 -6.47
C HIS A 85 -2.61 11.27 -5.29
N LYS A 86 -2.07 10.63 -4.26
CA LYS A 86 -2.79 10.10 -3.09
C LYS A 86 -1.94 10.32 -1.81
N PRO A 87 -1.58 11.58 -1.49
CA PRO A 87 -0.66 11.90 -0.40
C PRO A 87 -1.16 11.42 0.97
N ASP A 88 -2.47 11.34 1.16
CA ASP A 88 -3.09 10.76 2.35
C ASP A 88 -2.75 9.27 2.54
N ILE A 89 -2.74 8.50 1.46
CA ILE A 89 -2.37 7.08 1.48
C ILE A 89 -0.86 6.92 1.64
N TYR A 90 -0.07 7.76 0.97
CA TYR A 90 1.38 7.80 1.13
C TYR A 90 1.78 8.02 2.60
N GLU A 91 1.23 9.06 3.24
CA GLU A 91 1.50 9.35 4.65
C GLU A 91 1.02 8.24 5.58
N ALA A 92 -0.11 7.59 5.27
CA ALA A 92 -0.58 6.44 6.05
C ALA A 92 0.37 5.24 5.99
N ILE A 93 1.06 5.02 4.86
CA ILE A 93 2.09 3.98 4.73
C ILE A 93 3.32 4.33 5.59
N LEU A 94 3.78 5.59 5.53
CA LEU A 94 4.90 6.04 6.37
C LEU A 94 4.58 5.96 7.86
N GLU A 95 3.36 6.36 8.25
CA GLU A 95 2.92 6.28 9.64
C GLU A 95 2.80 4.84 10.11
N ALA A 96 2.37 3.91 9.25
CA ALA A 96 2.35 2.50 9.59
C ALA A 96 3.73 1.95 9.97
N ASP A 97 4.79 2.33 9.25
CA ASP A 97 6.15 1.95 9.58
C ASP A 97 6.58 2.49 10.96
N ARG A 98 6.28 3.78 11.22
CA ARG A 98 6.54 4.40 12.53
C ARG A 98 5.78 3.72 13.67
N LEU A 99 4.52 3.36 13.43
CA LEU A 99 3.68 2.67 14.41
C LEU A 99 4.15 1.25 14.68
N SER A 100 4.67 0.56 13.66
CA SER A 100 5.14 -0.82 13.81
C SER A 100 6.40 -0.92 14.65
N MET A 101 7.24 0.13 14.72
CA MET A 101 8.39 0.21 15.64
C MET A 101 8.00 -0.05 17.10
N LYS A 102 6.79 0.35 17.52
CA LYS A 102 6.28 0.09 18.88
C LYS A 102 6.05 -1.40 19.16
N ARG A 103 5.90 -2.21 18.11
CA ARG A 103 5.63 -3.66 18.17
C ARG A 103 6.88 -4.50 17.95
N PHE A 104 7.80 -4.03 17.11
CA PHE A 104 8.95 -4.82 16.63
C PHE A 104 10.27 -4.34 17.21
N SER A 105 10.35 -4.21 18.54
CA SER A 105 11.58 -3.87 19.27
C SER A 105 12.29 -2.59 18.77
N GLY A 106 11.53 -1.62 18.26
CA GLY A 106 12.06 -0.38 17.71
C GLY A 106 12.36 -0.41 16.20
N HIS A 107 12.17 -1.54 15.51
CA HIS A 107 12.34 -1.64 14.06
C HIS A 107 11.03 -1.39 13.31
N GLY A 108 11.11 -0.61 12.23
CA GLY A 108 10.03 -0.50 11.27
C GLY A 108 9.76 -1.82 10.54
N SER A 109 8.60 -1.94 9.92
CA SER A 109 8.19 -3.11 9.14
C SER A 109 8.34 -2.91 7.64
N ALA A 110 8.63 -1.68 7.21
CA ALA A 110 8.98 -1.36 5.84
C ALA A 110 10.35 -1.95 5.49
N MET A 111 10.42 -2.53 4.30
CA MET A 111 11.62 -3.13 3.72
C MET A 111 11.94 -2.45 2.39
N ALA A 112 13.23 -2.38 2.06
CA ALA A 112 13.67 -1.80 0.80
C ALA A 112 13.40 -2.76 -0.37
N GLN A 113 12.89 -2.20 -1.48
CA GLN A 113 12.72 -2.89 -2.76
C GLN A 113 13.79 -2.43 -3.77
N ALA A 114 14.22 -3.33 -4.66
CA ALA A 114 15.00 -2.95 -5.84
C ALA A 114 14.19 -2.06 -6.80
N TYR A 115 14.86 -1.10 -7.45
CA TYR A 115 14.18 -0.03 -8.18
C TYR A 115 13.35 -0.51 -9.39
N ASN A 116 13.93 -1.37 -10.25
CA ASN A 116 13.32 -1.77 -11.53
C ASN A 116 12.58 -3.11 -11.48
N HIS A 117 12.38 -3.71 -10.30
CA HIS A 117 11.76 -5.04 -10.16
C HIS A 117 12.34 -6.08 -11.17
N MET A 118 13.67 -6.07 -11.37
CA MET A 118 14.37 -6.99 -12.28
C MET A 118 14.60 -8.35 -11.59
N ILE A 119 14.64 -9.41 -12.39
CA ILE A 119 14.95 -10.79 -11.97
C ILE A 119 16.44 -11.07 -12.22
#